data_AF-A0A821I2S1-F1
#
_entry.id   AF-A0A821I2S1-F1
#
_cell.length_a   1.000
_cell.length_b   1.000
_cell.length_c   1.000
_cell.angle_alpha   90.00
_cell.angle_beta   90.00
_cell.angle_gamma   90.00
#
_symmetry.space_group_name_H-M   'P 1'
#
loop_
_entity.id
_entity.type
_entity.pdbx_description
1 polymer ?
#
loop_
_entity_poly.entity_id
_entity_poly.type
_entity_poly.pdbx_seq_one_letter_code
_entity_poly.pdbx_strand_id
1 'polypeptide(L)'
;IIKDVHWYPYSKLCYTCLFKYNFIGKYETIEEDLGRLLTYLGLESKDWNNVNYFRTGKTREHYKSMYSSLNNQLLCTLKYVYRDDFKLFDYRLEDYLTDNITITCSPSHERQLRKIYKKLNLF
;
A
#
# COMPACT_ATOMS: atom_id res chain seq x y z
N ILE A 1 16.08 4.59 18.20
CA ILE A 1 14.69 4.05 18.21
C ILE A 1 14.58 3.13 17.01
N ILE A 2 14.52 1.81 17.25
CA ILE A 2 14.20 0.85 16.19
C ILE A 2 12.76 1.15 15.80
N LYS A 3 12.56 1.68 14.59
CA LYS A 3 11.22 1.82 14.04
C LYS A 3 10.74 0.42 13.73
N ASP A 4 9.53 0.10 14.17
CA ASP A 4 8.87 -1.13 13.77
C ASP A 4 8.84 -1.17 12.23
N VAL A 5 9.54 -2.16 11.67
CA VAL A 5 9.76 -2.30 10.22
C VAL A 5 8.44 -2.47 9.47
N HIS A 6 7.39 -2.98 10.14
CA HIS A 6 6.06 -3.14 9.56
C HIS A 6 5.44 -1.80 9.10
N TRP A 7 5.81 -0.69 9.73
CA TRP A 7 5.29 0.65 9.43
C TRP A 7 6.32 1.55 8.75
N TYR A 8 7.46 0.98 8.35
CA TYR A 8 8.47 1.73 7.63
C TYR A 8 8.17 1.68 6.13
N PRO A 9 8.26 2.82 5.40
CA PRO A 9 7.99 2.81 3.97
C PRO A 9 8.89 1.82 3.23
N TYR A 10 8.30 0.98 2.39
CA TYR A 10 9.01 -0.05 1.62
C TYR A 10 10.02 0.54 0.63
N SER A 11 9.73 1.71 0.07
CA SER A 11 10.66 2.50 -0.76
C SER A 11 11.94 2.91 -0.03
N LYS A 12 11.94 2.87 1.30
CA LYS A 12 13.10 3.18 2.16
C LYS A 12 13.81 1.93 2.67
N LEU A 13 13.27 0.73 2.41
CA LEU A 13 13.92 -0.53 2.73
C LEU A 13 14.91 -0.88 1.61
N CYS A 14 16.13 -1.25 1.99
CA CYS A 14 17.22 -1.52 1.04
C CYS A 14 16.88 -2.61 0.03
N TYR A 15 16.02 -3.57 0.42
CA TYR A 15 15.75 -4.77 -0.37
C TYR A 15 14.85 -4.53 -1.59
N THR A 16 13.98 -3.51 -1.55
CA THR A 16 12.97 -3.31 -2.60
C THR A 16 13.59 -2.95 -3.96
N CYS A 17 14.72 -2.24 -3.97
CA CYS A 17 15.44 -1.89 -5.20
C CYS A 17 16.44 -2.97 -5.66
N LEU A 18 16.75 -3.95 -4.81
CA LEU A 18 17.79 -4.94 -5.09
C LEU A 18 17.28 -6.14 -5.89
N PHE A 19 15.97 -6.40 -5.85
CA PHE A 19 15.37 -7.52 -6.55
C PHE A 19 14.79 -7.10 -7.90
N LYS A 20 15.04 -7.92 -8.92
CA LYS A 20 14.35 -7.84 -10.21
C LYS A 20 13.11 -8.73 -10.13
N TYR A 21 11.96 -8.11 -9.88
CA TYR A 21 10.70 -8.85 -9.75
C TYR A 21 10.25 -9.39 -11.11
N ASN A 22 9.96 -10.68 -11.18
CA ASN A 22 9.29 -11.31 -12.32
C ASN A 22 7.77 -11.23 -12.21
N PHE A 23 7.25 -11.00 -11.00
CA PHE A 23 5.84 -10.96 -10.69
C PHE A 23 5.59 -10.03 -9.50
N ILE A 24 4.53 -9.23 -9.57
CA ILE A 24 4.02 -8.39 -8.48
C ILE A 24 2.50 -8.59 -8.44
N GLY A 25 1.99 -9.20 -7.36
CA GLY A 25 0.55 -9.40 -7.16
C GLY A 25 -0.05 -8.37 -6.20
N LYS A 26 -1.36 -8.17 -6.27
CA LYS A 26 -2.14 -7.31 -5.37
C LYS A 26 -3.14 -8.16 -4.58
N TYR A 27 -3.41 -7.77 -3.33
CA TYR A 27 -4.39 -8.48 -2.48
C TYR A 27 -5.80 -8.43 -3.07
N GLU A 28 -6.14 -7.34 -3.74
CA GLU A 28 -7.42 -7.12 -4.40
C GLU A 28 -7.67 -8.12 -5.53
N THR A 29 -6.62 -8.58 -6.19
CA THR A 29 -6.64 -9.49 -7.35
C THR A 29 -5.94 -10.81 -7.07
N ILE A 30 -5.74 -11.15 -5.78
CA ILE A 30 -4.85 -12.25 -5.35
C ILE A 30 -5.21 -13.60 -5.97
N GLU A 31 -6.49 -13.88 -6.19
CA GLU A 31 -6.95 -15.12 -6.81
C GLU A 31 -6.51 -15.22 -8.29
N GLU A 32 -6.75 -14.15 -9.06
CA GLU A 32 -6.35 -14.04 -10.46
C GLU A 32 -4.82 -14.03 -10.60
N ASP A 33 -4.15 -13.27 -9.74
CA ASP A 33 -2.70 -13.10 -9.68
C ASP A 33 -2.00 -14.43 -9.38
N LEU A 34 -2.46 -15.16 -8.36
CA LEU A 34 -1.91 -16.47 -8.04
C LEU A 34 -2.22 -17.51 -9.12
N GLY A 35 -3.42 -17.48 -9.72
CA GLY A 35 -3.75 -18.33 -10.86
C GLY A 35 -2.78 -18.14 -12.03
N ARG A 36 -2.52 -16.90 -12.42
CA ARG A 36 -1.53 -16.57 -13.47
C ARG A 36 -0.12 -16.99 -13.11
N LEU A 37 0.29 -16.78 -11.86
CA LEU A 37 1.61 -17.17 -11.38
C LEU A 37 1.80 -18.69 -11.45
N LEU A 38 0.79 -19.47 -11.07
CA LEU A 38 0.85 -20.94 -11.14
C LEU A 38 0.91 -21.45 -12.57
N THR A 39 0.10 -20.89 -13.48
CA THR A 39 0.19 -21.17 -14.92
C THR A 39 1.58 -20.86 -15.46
N TYR A 40 2.14 -19.69 -15.13
CA TYR A 40 3.49 -19.30 -15.55
C TYR A 40 4.58 -20.27 -15.08
N LEU A 41 4.42 -20.85 -13.88
CA LEU A 41 5.35 -21.82 -13.32
C LEU A 41 5.11 -23.26 -13.82
N GLY A 42 4.08 -23.51 -14.64
CA GLY A 42 3.70 -24.86 -15.07
C GLY A 42 3.15 -25.72 -13.93
N LEU A 43 2.64 -25.10 -12.86
CA LEU A 43 2.14 -25.76 -11.65
C LEU A 43 0.61 -25.84 -11.62
N GLU A 44 -0.03 -25.94 -12.79
CA GLU A 44 -1.49 -26.07 -12.91
C GLU A 44 -1.95 -27.41 -12.31
N SER A 45 -2.20 -27.43 -11.01
CA SER A 45 -2.79 -28.57 -10.31
C SER A 45 -4.30 -28.41 -10.20
N LYS A 46 -5.05 -29.51 -10.39
CA LYS A 46 -6.51 -29.53 -10.19
C LYS A 46 -6.93 -29.16 -8.76
N ASP A 47 -6.00 -29.26 -7.80
CA ASP A 47 -6.26 -28.97 -6.39
C ASP A 47 -6.35 -27.47 -6.08
N TRP A 48 -5.74 -26.60 -6.90
CA TRP A 48 -5.85 -25.13 -6.75
C TRP A 48 -7.30 -24.65 -6.85
N ASN A 49 -8.09 -25.26 -7.72
CA ASN A 49 -9.51 -24.92 -7.92
C ASN A 49 -10.37 -25.17 -6.67
N ASN A 50 -9.86 -25.88 -5.65
CA ASN A 50 -10.55 -26.15 -4.39
C ASN A 50 -10.10 -25.23 -3.24
N VAL A 51 -9.18 -24.30 -3.49
CA VAL A 51 -8.59 -23.44 -2.46
C VAL A 51 -9.43 -22.16 -2.30
N ASN A 52 -10.64 -22.31 -1.72
CA ASN A 52 -11.49 -21.21 -1.25
C ASN A 52 -10.89 -20.44 -0.04
N TYR A 53 -9.56 -20.42 0.13
CA TYR A 53 -8.91 -19.73 1.25
C TYR A 53 -8.78 -18.22 1.04
N PHE A 54 -8.76 -17.75 -0.20
CA PHE A 54 -8.61 -16.34 -0.49
C PHE A 54 -9.97 -15.66 -0.39
N ARG A 55 -10.25 -15.08 0.77
CA ARG A 55 -11.39 -14.18 0.97
C ARG A 55 -11.11 -12.87 0.22
N THR A 56 -11.25 -12.88 -1.09
CA THR A 56 -11.19 -11.70 -1.93
C THR A 56 -12.51 -10.91 -1.77
N GLY A 57 -12.45 -9.58 -1.76
CA GLY A 57 -13.66 -8.75 -1.86
C GLY A 57 -14.16 -8.03 -0.60
N LYS A 58 -13.36 -7.88 0.47
CA LYS A 58 -13.67 -6.92 1.56
C LYS A 58 -12.54 -5.98 1.93
N THR A 59 -11.37 -6.13 1.32
CA THR A 59 -10.16 -5.36 1.64
C THR A 59 -10.40 -3.87 1.44
N ARG A 60 -10.99 -3.48 0.30
CA ARG A 60 -11.23 -2.08 -0.05
C ARG A 60 -12.26 -1.43 0.87
N GLU A 61 -13.37 -2.09 1.13
CA GLU A 61 -14.46 -1.63 2.00
C GLU A 61 -13.99 -1.50 3.44
N HIS A 62 -13.19 -2.47 3.91
CA HIS A 62 -12.59 -2.42 5.24
C HIS A 62 -11.64 -1.23 5.39
N TYR A 63 -10.76 -0.98 4.41
CA TYR A 63 -9.89 0.19 4.42
C TYR A 63 -10.67 1.51 4.33
N LYS A 64 -11.73 1.58 3.52
CA LYS A 64 -12.65 2.75 3.50
C LYS A 64 -13.22 3.04 4.88
N SER A 65 -13.70 2.00 5.58
CA SER A 65 -14.20 2.16 6.95
C SER A 65 -13.10 2.62 7.91
N MET A 66 -11.89 2.05 7.83
CA MET A 66 -10.78 2.43 8.70
C MET A 66 -10.34 3.88 8.48
N TYR A 67 -10.15 4.30 7.22
CA TYR A 67 -9.71 5.65 6.89
C TYR A 67 -10.78 6.71 7.14
N SER A 68 -12.06 6.35 7.18
CA SER A 68 -13.14 7.31 7.51
C SER A 68 -13.05 7.89 8.92
N SER A 69 -12.34 7.21 9.83
CA SER A 69 -12.07 7.70 11.19
C SER A 69 -10.93 8.73 11.27
N LEU A 70 -10.13 8.90 10.21
CA LEU A 70 -8.97 9.78 10.21
C LEU A 70 -9.37 11.21 9.85
N ASN A 71 -8.81 12.18 10.58
CA ASN A 71 -8.93 13.57 10.18
C ASN A 71 -8.03 13.89 8.98
N ASN A 72 -8.32 14.99 8.30
CA ASN A 72 -7.62 15.40 7.09
C ASN A 72 -6.11 15.62 7.28
N GLN A 73 -5.68 16.13 8.44
CA GLN A 73 -4.25 16.32 8.73
C GLN A 73 -3.50 14.98 8.82
N LEU A 74 -4.13 13.95 9.40
CA LEU A 74 -3.61 12.59 9.42
C LEU A 74 -3.58 11.97 8.03
N LEU A 75 -4.64 12.13 7.23
CA LEU A 75 -4.68 11.66 5.84
C LEU A 75 -3.57 12.30 4.99
N CYS A 76 -3.36 13.62 5.13
CA CYS A 76 -2.27 14.32 4.48
C CYS A 76 -0.90 13.83 4.92
N THR A 77 -0.74 13.55 6.22
CA THR A 77 0.49 12.98 6.74
C THR A 77 0.72 11.60 6.13
N LEU A 78 -0.26 10.70 6.19
CA LEU A 78 -0.21 9.36 5.63
C LEU A 78 0.15 9.38 4.14
N LYS A 79 -0.55 10.20 3.35
CA LYS A 79 -0.26 10.40 1.93
C LYS A 79 1.18 10.87 1.71
N TYR A 80 1.70 11.77 2.54
CA TYR A 80 3.06 12.27 2.44
C TYR A 80 4.12 11.21 2.80
N VAL A 81 3.90 10.45 3.88
CA VAL A 81 4.83 9.43 4.39
C VAL A 81 5.00 8.30 3.36
N TYR A 82 3.89 7.80 2.83
CA TYR A 82 3.87 6.63 1.95
C TYR A 82 3.79 6.97 0.46
N ARG A 83 4.01 8.24 0.07
CA ARG A 83 3.84 8.70 -1.33
C ARG A 83 4.65 7.88 -2.33
N ASP A 84 5.87 7.51 -1.96
CA ASP A 84 6.79 6.80 -2.84
C ASP A 84 6.37 5.32 -2.95
N ASP A 85 5.82 4.75 -1.88
CA ASP A 85 5.25 3.38 -1.86
C ASP A 85 3.97 3.31 -2.69
N PHE A 86 3.05 4.28 -2.54
CA PHE A 86 1.85 4.40 -3.39
C PHE A 86 2.21 4.42 -4.87
N LYS A 87 3.24 5.20 -5.23
CA LYS A 87 3.75 5.25 -6.60
C LYS A 87 4.39 3.93 -7.03
N LEU A 88 5.20 3.31 -6.16
CA LEU A 88 5.93 2.08 -6.46
C LEU A 88 5.01 0.89 -6.72
N PHE A 89 3.93 0.78 -5.95
CA PHE A 89 2.99 -0.34 -6.02
C PHE A 89 1.70 -0.03 -6.80
N ASP A 90 1.64 1.15 -7.43
CA ASP A 90 0.50 1.59 -8.23
C ASP A 90 -0.82 1.55 -7.43
N TYR A 91 -0.79 2.21 -6.28
CA TYR A 91 -1.95 2.43 -5.41
C TYR A 91 -2.26 3.92 -5.31
N ARG A 92 -3.54 4.26 -5.30
CA ARG A 92 -4.02 5.61 -5.00
C ARG A 92 -4.75 5.59 -3.68
N LEU A 93 -4.35 6.45 -2.74
CA LEU A 93 -5.04 6.54 -1.45
C LEU A 93 -6.53 6.86 -1.62
N GLU A 94 -6.87 7.66 -2.64
CA GLU A 94 -8.23 8.06 -2.97
C GLU A 94 -9.14 6.85 -3.28
N ASP A 95 -8.59 5.74 -3.77
CA ASP A 95 -9.37 4.52 -4.04
C ASP A 95 -9.92 3.90 -2.75
N TYR A 96 -9.33 4.22 -1.61
CA TYR A 96 -9.67 3.70 -0.29
C TYR A 96 -10.35 4.73 0.61
N LEU A 97 -10.80 5.87 0.07
CA LEU A 97 -11.60 6.84 0.82
C LEU A 97 -13.10 6.65 0.52
N THR A 98 -13.93 7.08 1.45
CA THR A 98 -15.37 7.27 1.20
C THR A 98 -15.58 8.55 0.38
N ASP A 99 -16.64 8.60 -0.43
CA ASP A 99 -16.85 9.68 -1.42
C ASP A 99 -17.00 11.08 -0.81
N ASN A 100 -17.32 11.14 0.49
CA ASN A 100 -17.44 12.39 1.25
C ASN A 100 -16.09 12.93 1.80
N ILE A 101 -14.99 12.19 1.64
CA ILE A 101 -13.67 12.59 2.13
C ILE A 101 -12.84 13.12 0.96
N THR A 102 -12.44 14.39 1.05
CA THR A 102 -11.44 14.98 0.16
C THR A 102 -10.19 15.33 0.96
N ILE A 103 -9.04 14.81 0.55
CA ILE A 103 -7.76 15.13 1.19
C ILE A 103 -7.34 16.54 0.75
N THR A 104 -7.25 17.46 1.71
CA THR A 104 -6.75 18.82 1.47
C THR A 104 -5.55 19.11 2.36
N CYS A 105 -4.37 19.21 1.73
CA CYS A 105 -3.11 19.40 2.45
C CYS A 105 -2.69 20.87 2.39
N SER A 106 -2.60 21.52 3.55
CA SER A 106 -2.15 22.91 3.60
C SER A 106 -0.63 22.99 3.30
N PRO A 107 -0.18 24.02 2.58
CA PRO A 107 1.25 24.21 2.31
C PRO A 107 2.11 24.34 3.59
N SER A 108 1.53 24.88 4.67
CA SER A 108 2.21 24.98 5.97
C SER A 108 2.46 23.60 6.58
N HIS A 109 1.47 22.71 6.55
CA HIS A 109 1.58 21.34 7.04
C HIS A 109 2.61 20.55 6.23
N GLU A 110 2.57 20.62 4.90
CA GLU A 110 3.56 19.95 4.06
C GLU A 110 4.99 20.44 4.32
N ARG A 111 5.16 21.76 4.51
CA ARG A 111 6.47 22.35 4.85
C ARG A 111 6.97 21.83 6.20
N GLN A 112 6.09 21.67 7.18
CA GLN A 112 6.42 21.07 8.48
C GLN A 112 6.85 19.61 8.32
N LEU A 113 6.09 18.81 7.57
CA LEU A 113 6.44 17.40 7.29
C LEU A 113 7.81 17.27 6.60
N ARG A 114 8.08 18.10 5.58
CA ARG A 114 9.39 18.15 4.90
C ARG A 114 10.54 18.41 5.89
N LYS A 115 10.37 19.38 6.81
CA LYS A 115 11.38 19.69 7.83
C LYS A 115 11.61 18.52 8.78
N ILE A 116 10.53 17.90 9.27
CA ILE A 116 10.60 16.76 10.21
C ILE A 116 11.32 15.58 9.55
N TYR A 117 10.90 15.19 8.36
CA TYR A 117 11.46 14.03 7.67
C TYR A 117 12.91 14.23 7.25
N LYS A 118 13.29 15.47 6.86
CA LYS A 118 14.70 15.82 6.62
C LYS A 118 15.52 15.70 7.90
N LYS A 119 15.02 16.19 9.04
CA LYS A 119 15.71 16.08 10.34
C LYS A 119 15.88 14.63 10.79
N LEU A 120 14.93 13.76 10.47
CA LEU A 120 14.95 12.34 10.83
C LEU A 120 15.74 11.47 9.84
N ASN A 121 16.40 12.05 8.84
CA ASN A 121 17.13 11.35 7.78
C ASN A 121 16.26 10.30 7.05
N LEU A 122 15.00 10.64 6.82
CA LEU A 122 14.04 9.82 6.06
C LEU A 122 13.94 10.24 4.60
N PHE A 123 14.64 11.31 4.21
CA PHE A 123 14.87 11.75 2.84
C PHE A 123 16.35 11.67 2.51
#